data_AF-A0AAV7C0B3-F1
#
_entry.id   AF-A0AAV7C0B3-F1
#
_cell.length_a   1.000
_cell.length_b   1.000
_cell.length_c   1.000
_cell.angle_alpha   90.00
_cell.angle_beta   90.00
_cell.angle_gamma   90.00
#
_symmetry.space_group_name_H-M   'P 1'
#
loop_
_entity.id
_entity.type
_entity.pdbx_description
1 polymer ?
#
loop_
_entity_poly.entity_id
_entity_poly.type
_entity_poly.pdbx_seq_one_letter_code
_entity_poly.pdbx_strand_id
1 'polypeptide(L)'
;MSPARAFLGGCCRLSRATGRRLAPSPGPPLRAGWLRYLSACTGGPGEGDMRRYLSAHYSEARRSINEIIPSIPSNMLNPKAIFSNNEMSLENIEIYGFDYDYTLAFYSKDLHTLIFNTARDLLIHEHRYPNELKSYEYDPNFAIRGLHYDVHKALLMKIDSFHYIQLGTVYRGFEVVPDSEVIEMYQGSHVPLEQMSDFYGKSSEGNTLKQFMDIFSLPEMTLLSCVNDYFLKNNIDYEPVHLYKDVKDAIRDVHVKGLMYRAVEADIGKEGVTHYMI
;
A
#
# COMPACT_ATOMS: atom_id res chain seq x y z
N MET A 1 0.33 -44.92 20.16
CA MET A 1 -0.92 -45.53 20.71
C MET A 1 -1.37 -44.68 21.88
N SER A 2 -2.59 -44.14 21.75
CA SER A 2 -3.38 -43.31 22.68
C SER A 2 -3.61 -43.92 24.09
N PRO A 3 -4.22 -43.23 25.09
CA PRO A 3 -5.07 -42.04 24.95
C PRO A 3 -4.90 -40.89 25.97
N ALA A 4 -5.35 -39.71 25.55
CA ALA A 4 -5.66 -38.56 26.39
C ALA A 4 -7.02 -38.76 27.11
N ARG A 5 -7.08 -38.35 28.38
CA ARG A 5 -8.31 -38.26 29.19
C ARG A 5 -8.71 -36.79 29.35
N ALA A 6 -9.98 -36.50 29.10
CA ALA A 6 -10.64 -35.23 29.36
C ALA A 6 -10.79 -34.97 30.87
N PHE A 7 -10.70 -33.71 31.27
CA PHE A 7 -11.26 -33.23 32.54
C PHE A 7 -12.04 -31.93 32.30
N LEU A 8 -13.32 -32.01 32.63
CA LEU A 8 -14.29 -30.92 32.71
C LEU A 8 -14.14 -30.16 34.04
N GLY A 9 -14.51 -28.87 34.02
CA GLY A 9 -15.13 -28.21 35.17
C GLY A 9 -14.23 -27.30 36.02
N GLY A 10 -14.25 -26.00 35.72
CA GLY A 10 -13.68 -24.93 36.56
C GLY A 10 -14.63 -23.74 36.63
N CYS A 11 -15.41 -23.70 37.70
CA CYS A 11 -16.45 -22.72 38.02
C CYS A 11 -15.88 -21.29 38.17
N CYS A 12 -16.25 -20.36 37.28
CA CYS A 12 -15.95 -18.93 37.47
C CYS A 12 -16.93 -18.31 38.50
N ARG A 13 -16.39 -17.92 39.65
CA ARG A 13 -17.09 -17.11 40.66
C ARG A 13 -17.35 -15.71 40.09
N LEU A 14 -18.63 -15.31 40.05
CA LEU A 14 -19.00 -13.90 39.88
C LEU A 14 -18.58 -13.09 41.11
N SER A 15 -17.64 -12.18 40.95
CA SER A 15 -17.48 -11.03 41.84
C SER A 15 -18.41 -9.91 41.37
N ARG A 16 -19.32 -9.48 42.25
CA ARG A 16 -20.22 -8.34 42.02
C ARG A 16 -19.43 -7.04 42.14
N ALA A 17 -19.08 -6.42 41.03
CA ALA A 17 -18.69 -5.01 40.99
C ALA A 17 -19.93 -4.16 40.70
N THR A 18 -20.30 -3.31 41.67
CA THR A 18 -21.38 -2.32 41.57
C THR A 18 -20.95 -1.15 40.69
N GLY A 19 -21.13 -1.28 39.36
CA GLY A 19 -21.07 -0.17 38.41
C GLY A 19 -22.47 0.25 37.98
N ARG A 20 -22.80 1.54 38.09
CA ARG A 20 -24.07 2.11 37.60
C ARG A 20 -24.24 1.80 36.11
N ARG A 21 -25.32 1.10 35.73
CA ARG A 21 -25.74 0.97 34.33
C ARG A 21 -26.21 2.34 33.83
N LEU A 22 -25.50 2.90 32.86
CA LEU A 22 -26.06 3.92 31.98
C LEU A 22 -27.03 3.21 31.02
N ALA A 23 -28.26 3.72 30.93
CA ALA A 23 -29.26 3.24 29.99
C ALA A 23 -28.80 3.51 28.54
N PRO A 24 -29.10 2.61 27.57
CA PRO A 24 -28.78 2.86 26.18
C PRO A 24 -29.63 4.04 25.67
N SER A 25 -28.97 5.10 25.20
CA SER A 25 -29.62 6.15 24.43
C SER A 25 -30.11 5.57 23.10
N PRO A 26 -31.33 5.89 22.63
CA PRO A 26 -31.79 5.45 21.33
C PRO A 26 -30.86 6.03 20.26
N GLY A 27 -30.27 5.14 19.44
CA GLY A 27 -29.44 5.54 18.30
C GLY A 27 -30.26 6.38 17.31
N PRO A 28 -29.61 7.28 16.55
CA PRO A 28 -30.31 8.11 15.58
C PRO A 28 -31.01 7.22 14.53
N PRO A 29 -32.18 7.63 14.02
CA PRO A 29 -32.90 6.85 13.02
C PRO A 29 -32.03 6.67 11.78
N LEU A 30 -32.04 5.45 11.22
CA LEU A 30 -31.39 5.11 9.95
C LEU A 30 -31.86 6.11 8.87
N ARG A 31 -31.02 7.11 8.57
CA ARG A 31 -31.34 8.12 7.56
C ARG A 31 -31.33 7.47 6.18
N ALA A 32 -32.28 7.87 5.35
CA ALA A 32 -32.56 7.39 3.99
C ALA A 32 -31.36 7.33 3.01
N GLY A 33 -30.19 7.87 3.38
CA GLY A 33 -28.95 7.77 2.60
C GLY A 33 -28.36 6.35 2.54
N TRP A 34 -28.51 5.55 3.59
CA TRP A 34 -27.99 4.16 3.62
C TRP A 34 -28.68 3.25 2.61
N LEU A 35 -29.98 3.48 2.35
CA LEU A 35 -30.77 2.75 1.36
C LEU A 35 -30.37 3.09 -0.08
N ARG A 36 -29.85 4.30 -0.35
CA ARG A 36 -29.32 4.66 -1.67
C ARG A 36 -27.98 3.98 -1.96
N TYR A 37 -27.14 3.81 -0.94
CA TYR A 37 -25.84 3.14 -1.07
C TYR A 37 -26.00 1.66 -1.43
N LEU A 38 -26.99 0.97 -0.85
CA LEU A 38 -27.32 -0.42 -1.19
C LEU A 38 -27.97 -0.57 -2.57
N SER A 39 -28.68 0.47 -3.06
CA SER A 39 -29.33 0.46 -4.37
C SER A 39 -28.41 0.76 -5.55
N ALA A 40 -27.22 1.32 -5.32
CA ALA A 40 -26.25 1.62 -6.38
C ALA A 40 -25.45 0.39 -6.83
N CYS A 41 -25.53 -0.74 -6.09
CA CYS A 41 -24.73 -1.94 -6.33
C CYS A 41 -25.40 -2.98 -7.25
N THR A 42 -26.53 -2.67 -7.91
CA THR A 42 -27.36 -3.68 -8.60
C THR A 42 -27.20 -3.73 -10.12
N GLY A 43 -26.35 -2.91 -10.74
CA GLY A 43 -26.10 -2.94 -12.17
C GLY A 43 -24.77 -3.64 -12.47
N GLY A 44 -24.78 -4.81 -13.10
CA GLY A 44 -23.56 -5.40 -13.65
C GLY A 44 -23.03 -4.58 -14.84
N PRO A 45 -21.74 -4.62 -15.15
CA PRO A 45 -21.19 -4.01 -16.35
C PRO A 45 -21.83 -4.67 -17.58
N GLY A 46 -22.52 -3.89 -18.42
CA GLY A 46 -22.85 -4.33 -19.78
C GLY A 46 -21.56 -4.54 -20.60
N GLU A 47 -21.67 -5.08 -21.82
CA GLU A 47 -20.57 -5.33 -22.79
C GLU A 47 -19.80 -4.04 -23.23
N GLY A 48 -19.26 -3.29 -22.28
CA GLY A 48 -18.56 -2.02 -22.49
C GLY A 48 -17.52 -1.74 -21.41
N ASP A 49 -16.58 -0.87 -21.78
CA ASP A 49 -15.38 -0.44 -21.04
C ASP A 49 -15.51 -0.44 -19.50
N MET A 50 -15.01 -1.52 -18.88
CA MET A 50 -14.99 -1.72 -17.43
C MET A 50 -14.29 -0.59 -16.69
N ARG A 51 -13.30 0.06 -17.29
CA ARG A 51 -12.57 1.19 -16.71
C ARG A 51 -13.49 2.40 -16.53
N ARG A 52 -14.33 2.68 -17.52
CA ARG A 52 -15.35 3.75 -17.43
C ARG A 52 -16.40 3.42 -16.38
N TYR A 53 -16.86 2.16 -16.34
CA TYR A 53 -17.82 1.70 -15.33
C TYR A 53 -17.27 1.86 -13.91
N LEU A 54 -16.06 1.34 -13.63
CA LEU A 54 -15.42 1.45 -12.32
C LEU A 54 -15.08 2.91 -11.95
N SER A 55 -14.64 3.71 -12.92
CA SER A 55 -14.36 5.14 -12.70
C SER A 55 -15.64 5.92 -12.38
N ALA A 56 -16.76 5.61 -13.04
CA ALA A 56 -18.06 6.21 -12.75
C ALA A 56 -18.55 5.81 -11.36
N HIS A 57 -18.48 4.52 -11.00
CA HIS A 57 -18.83 4.04 -9.66
C HIS A 57 -17.95 4.65 -8.57
N TYR A 58 -16.64 4.74 -8.80
CA TYR A 58 -15.72 5.42 -7.89
C TYR A 58 -16.07 6.90 -7.74
N SER A 59 -16.34 7.59 -8.84
CA SER A 59 -16.71 9.01 -8.83
C SER A 59 -18.03 9.26 -8.10
N GLU A 60 -19.01 8.37 -8.28
CA GLU A 60 -20.30 8.43 -7.60
C GLU A 60 -20.18 8.09 -6.11
N ALA A 61 -19.41 7.05 -5.75
CA ALA A 61 -19.11 6.72 -4.36
C ALA A 61 -18.36 7.88 -3.68
N ARG A 62 -17.35 8.44 -4.34
CA ARG A 62 -16.59 9.61 -3.88
C ARG A 62 -17.48 10.83 -3.72
N ARG A 63 -18.38 11.11 -4.67
CA ARG A 63 -19.38 12.19 -4.56
C ARG A 63 -20.31 11.95 -3.36
N SER A 64 -20.85 10.74 -3.23
CA SER A 64 -21.76 10.38 -2.14
C SER A 64 -21.06 10.52 -0.78
N ILE A 65 -19.82 10.05 -0.67
CA ILE A 65 -18.97 10.23 0.51
C ILE A 65 -18.74 11.73 0.76
N ASN A 66 -18.40 12.52 -0.27
CA ASN A 66 -18.22 13.97 -0.16
C ASN A 66 -19.50 14.76 0.13
N GLU A 67 -20.69 14.22 -0.15
CA GLU A 67 -21.98 14.79 0.25
C GLU A 67 -22.34 14.40 1.70
N ILE A 68 -21.88 13.24 2.14
CA ILE A 68 -22.01 12.77 3.52
C ILE A 68 -21.00 13.47 4.44
N ILE A 69 -19.77 13.73 3.99
CA ILE A 69 -18.69 14.37 4.77
C ILE A 69 -19.09 15.73 5.38
N PRO A 70 -19.81 16.63 4.71
CA PRO A 70 -20.34 17.86 5.30
C PRO A 70 -21.40 17.62 6.39
N SER A 71 -22.10 16.48 6.33
CA SER A 71 -23.12 16.06 7.31
C SER A 71 -22.55 15.22 8.46
N ILE A 72 -21.34 14.70 8.29
CA ILE A 72 -20.50 14.19 9.36
C ILE A 72 -19.85 15.44 9.97
N PRO A 73 -20.18 15.85 11.20
CA PRO A 73 -19.51 17.00 11.79
C PRO A 73 -18.00 16.77 11.72
N SER A 74 -17.22 17.77 11.29
CA SER A 74 -15.77 17.72 11.16
C SER A 74 -15.03 17.22 12.42
N ASN A 75 -15.77 17.06 13.53
CA ASN A 75 -15.39 16.43 14.79
C ASN A 75 -15.47 14.88 14.84
N MET A 76 -15.93 14.15 13.81
CA MET A 76 -16.01 12.68 13.88
C MET A 76 -14.70 11.95 13.57
N LEU A 77 -13.81 12.55 12.76
CA LEU A 77 -12.46 12.02 12.56
C LEU A 77 -11.54 12.76 13.50
N ASN A 78 -11.43 12.27 14.73
CA ASN A 78 -10.43 12.77 15.66
C ASN A 78 -9.04 12.30 15.16
N PRO A 79 -8.16 13.20 14.68
CA PRO A 79 -6.83 12.81 14.21
C PRO A 79 -5.94 12.24 15.33
N LYS A 80 -6.36 12.41 16.59
CA LYS A 80 -5.74 11.83 17.78
C LYS A 80 -6.43 10.56 18.26
N ALA A 81 -7.42 10.04 17.52
CA ALA A 81 -8.07 8.78 17.88
C ALA A 81 -7.08 7.62 17.76
N ILE A 82 -7.14 6.72 18.74
CA ILE A 82 -6.37 5.48 18.74
C ILE A 82 -7.34 4.36 18.40
N PHE A 83 -7.06 3.63 17.32
CA PHE A 83 -7.84 2.47 16.90
C PHE A 83 -7.20 1.20 17.45
N SER A 84 -8.01 0.28 17.94
CA SER A 84 -7.57 -1.00 18.51
C SER A 84 -8.16 -2.14 17.69
N ASN A 85 -7.29 -3.05 17.24
CA ASN A 85 -7.70 -4.32 16.63
C ASN A 85 -7.89 -5.41 17.69
N ASN A 86 -7.04 -5.40 18.72
CA ASN A 86 -7.05 -6.36 19.83
C ASN A 86 -7.06 -5.61 21.17
N GLU A 87 -7.69 -6.21 22.19
CA GLU A 87 -7.68 -5.68 23.55
C GLU A 87 -6.25 -5.65 24.11
N MET A 88 -5.86 -4.50 24.66
CA MET A 88 -4.55 -4.28 25.27
C MET A 88 -4.71 -3.32 26.45
N SER A 89 -4.14 -3.67 27.61
CA SER A 89 -4.06 -2.79 28.77
C SER A 89 -2.70 -2.12 28.85
N LEU A 90 -2.68 -0.78 28.72
CA LEU A 90 -1.46 0.02 28.85
C LEU A 90 -0.89 0.03 30.28
N GLU A 91 -1.70 -0.32 31.29
CA GLU A 91 -1.26 -0.46 32.68
C GLU A 91 -0.19 -1.55 32.85
N ASN A 92 -0.24 -2.58 32.02
CA ASN A 92 0.68 -3.72 32.07
C ASN A 92 1.95 -3.50 31.23
N ILE A 93 2.13 -2.32 30.63
CA ILE A 93 3.26 -2.02 29.74
C ILE A 93 4.26 -1.12 30.47
N GLU A 94 5.43 -1.66 30.76
CA GLU A 94 6.51 -0.92 31.45
C GLU A 94 7.44 -0.18 30.47
N ILE A 95 7.62 -0.69 29.26
CA ILE A 95 8.59 -0.18 28.28
C ILE A 95 7.88 0.15 26.97
N TYR A 96 8.09 1.37 26.49
CA TYR A 96 7.59 1.85 25.20
C TYR A 96 8.79 2.05 24.26
N GLY A 97 8.88 1.20 23.24
CA GLY A 97 9.83 1.36 22.14
C GLY A 97 9.18 2.11 20.98
N PHE A 98 9.89 3.08 20.42
CA PHE A 98 9.45 3.81 19.23
C PHE A 98 10.45 3.57 18.11
N ASP A 99 9.92 3.28 16.92
CA ASP A 99 10.70 3.45 15.70
C ASP A 99 10.99 4.94 15.48
N TYR A 100 12.05 5.26 14.74
CA TYR A 100 12.45 6.65 14.54
C TYR A 100 11.77 7.25 13.30
N ASP A 101 12.06 6.68 12.13
CA ASP A 101 11.61 7.21 10.84
C ASP A 101 10.11 6.99 10.63
N TYR A 102 9.40 8.06 10.23
CA TYR A 102 7.94 8.10 10.07
C TYR A 102 7.11 7.74 11.30
N THR A 103 7.73 7.56 12.46
CA THR A 103 7.07 7.37 13.76
C THR A 103 7.33 8.55 14.69
N LEU A 104 8.60 8.92 14.91
CA LEU A 104 8.99 10.12 15.65
C LEU A 104 9.39 11.27 14.72
N ALA A 105 10.17 10.96 13.69
CA ALA A 105 10.58 11.91 12.66
C ALA A 105 9.65 11.79 11.44
N PHE A 106 8.93 12.85 11.12
CA PHE A 106 8.14 12.93 9.89
C PHE A 106 8.97 13.59 8.82
N TYR A 107 8.89 13.06 7.60
CA TYR A 107 9.57 13.63 6.44
C TYR A 107 8.55 14.22 5.49
N SER A 108 8.97 15.26 4.77
CA SER A 108 8.14 15.81 3.70
C SER A 108 8.14 14.91 2.47
N LYS A 109 7.24 15.22 1.53
CA LYS A 109 7.14 14.48 0.26
C LYS A 109 8.41 14.62 -0.59
N ASP A 110 9.22 15.64 -0.35
CA ASP A 110 10.46 15.88 -1.09
C ASP A 110 11.49 14.75 -0.85
N LEU A 111 11.40 14.06 0.30
CA LEU A 111 12.25 12.90 0.58
C LEU A 111 12.06 11.79 -0.45
N HIS A 112 10.82 11.49 -0.83
CA HIS A 112 10.55 10.48 -1.83
C HIS A 112 11.10 10.87 -3.20
N THR A 113 10.97 12.14 -3.58
CA THR A 113 11.55 12.70 -4.81
C THR A 113 13.07 12.57 -4.80
N LEU A 114 13.73 12.89 -3.68
CA LEU A 114 15.16 12.74 -3.53
C LEU A 114 15.60 11.28 -3.68
N ILE A 115 14.94 10.34 -2.99
CA ILE A 115 15.26 8.91 -3.06
C ILE A 115 15.12 8.40 -4.49
N PHE A 116 14.00 8.74 -5.15
CA PHE A 116 13.75 8.38 -6.55
C PHE A 116 14.85 8.91 -7.48
N ASN A 117 15.15 10.21 -7.41
CA ASN A 117 16.13 10.84 -8.29
C ASN A 117 17.53 10.27 -8.07
N THR A 118 17.92 10.07 -6.80
CA THR A 118 19.23 9.51 -6.45
C THR A 118 19.35 8.08 -6.95
N ALA A 119 18.33 7.25 -6.73
CA ALA A 119 18.34 5.85 -7.21
C ALA A 119 18.35 5.77 -8.74
N ARG A 120 17.57 6.61 -9.43
CA ARG A 120 17.61 6.72 -10.90
C ARG A 120 19.02 7.09 -11.39
N ASP A 121 19.65 8.07 -10.77
CA ASP A 121 20.99 8.50 -11.17
C ASP A 121 22.04 7.41 -10.90
N LEU A 122 21.89 6.62 -9.83
CA LEU A 122 22.72 5.42 -9.60
C LEU A 122 22.53 4.37 -10.69
N LEU A 123 21.30 4.10 -11.13
CA LEU A 123 21.05 3.17 -12.25
C LEU A 123 21.76 3.63 -13.54
N ILE A 124 21.70 4.92 -13.84
CA ILE A 124 22.34 5.49 -15.04
C ILE A 124 23.88 5.40 -14.93
N HIS A 125 24.43 5.83 -13.80
CA HIS A 125 25.88 6.00 -13.66
C HIS A 125 26.62 4.70 -13.31
N GLU A 126 26.08 3.90 -12.39
CA GLU A 126 26.69 2.65 -11.91
C GLU A 126 26.25 1.45 -12.75
N HIS A 127 24.95 1.33 -13.06
CA HIS A 127 24.39 0.19 -13.82
C HIS A 127 24.30 0.43 -15.34
N ARG A 128 24.73 1.61 -15.82
CA ARG A 128 24.77 1.96 -17.25
C ARG A 128 23.41 1.96 -17.95
N TYR A 129 22.35 2.25 -17.21
CA TYR A 129 21.03 2.43 -17.81
C TYR A 129 21.00 3.70 -18.70
N PRO A 130 20.08 3.77 -19.69
CA PRO A 130 19.99 4.90 -20.63
C PRO A 130 19.82 6.26 -19.93
N ASN A 131 20.53 7.28 -20.41
CA ASN A 131 20.51 8.63 -19.81
C ASN A 131 19.14 9.30 -19.94
N GLU A 132 18.36 8.88 -20.94
CA GLU A 132 17.01 9.33 -21.23
C GLU A 132 16.04 9.06 -20.08
N LEU A 133 16.36 8.13 -19.16
CA LEU A 133 15.60 7.93 -17.93
C LEU A 133 15.50 9.20 -17.08
N LYS A 134 16.43 10.16 -17.22
CA LYS A 134 16.34 11.47 -16.55
C LYS A 134 15.10 12.28 -16.93
N SER A 135 14.43 11.94 -18.03
CA SER A 135 13.16 12.55 -18.42
C SER A 135 11.98 12.14 -17.52
N TYR A 136 12.11 11.04 -16.77
CA TYR A 136 11.09 10.63 -15.81
C TYR A 136 11.28 11.37 -14.49
N GLU A 137 10.18 11.98 -14.03
CA GLU A 137 10.06 12.63 -12.73
C GLU A 137 9.24 11.76 -11.77
N TYR A 138 9.48 11.93 -10.47
CA TYR A 138 8.71 11.23 -9.45
C TYR A 138 7.29 11.80 -9.33
N ASP A 139 6.27 10.97 -9.57
CA ASP A 139 4.87 11.32 -9.31
C ASP A 139 4.40 10.69 -7.97
N PRO A 140 4.14 11.50 -6.93
CA PRO A 140 3.66 11.00 -5.63
C PRO A 140 2.23 10.44 -5.67
N ASN A 141 1.49 10.60 -6.78
CA ASN A 141 0.12 10.11 -6.92
C ASN A 141 0.01 8.79 -7.68
N PHE A 142 1.11 8.29 -8.25
CA PHE A 142 1.11 7.07 -9.05
C PHE A 142 0.96 5.80 -8.17
N ALA A 143 1.85 5.64 -7.18
CA ALA A 143 1.90 4.46 -6.34
C ALA A 143 1.33 4.72 -4.94
N ILE A 144 0.68 3.71 -4.36
CA ILE A 144 0.22 3.72 -2.97
C ILE A 144 0.87 2.59 -2.18
N ARG A 145 0.91 2.73 -0.85
CA ARG A 145 1.47 1.70 0.04
C ARG A 145 0.62 0.42 -0.02
N GLY A 146 1.29 -0.74 0.00
CA GLY A 146 0.67 -2.06 0.07
C GLY A 146 0.40 -2.72 -1.28
N LEU A 147 0.86 -2.13 -2.38
CA LEU A 147 0.80 -2.77 -3.71
C LEU A 147 1.75 -3.98 -3.77
N HIS A 148 1.46 -4.85 -4.73
CA HIS A 148 2.23 -6.05 -5.02
C HIS A 148 2.91 -5.90 -6.37
N TYR A 149 4.14 -6.37 -6.48
CA TYR A 149 4.91 -6.38 -7.72
C TYR A 149 5.30 -7.81 -8.09
N ASP A 150 4.83 -8.28 -9.24
CA ASP A 150 5.24 -9.57 -9.80
C ASP A 150 6.59 -9.38 -10.50
N VAL A 151 7.64 -9.88 -9.86
CA VAL A 151 9.02 -9.71 -10.34
C VAL A 151 9.25 -10.36 -11.70
N HIS A 152 8.57 -11.47 -12.01
CA HIS A 152 8.77 -12.18 -13.28
C HIS A 152 7.98 -11.56 -14.42
N LYS A 153 6.81 -11.00 -14.12
CA LYS A 153 5.95 -10.38 -15.14
C LYS A 153 6.15 -8.86 -15.26
N ALA A 154 6.95 -8.27 -14.37
CA ALA A 154 7.13 -6.82 -14.24
C ALA A 154 5.79 -6.06 -14.09
N LEU A 155 4.89 -6.58 -13.26
CA LEU A 155 3.55 -6.03 -13.07
C LEU A 155 3.36 -5.48 -11.66
N LEU A 156 2.88 -4.25 -11.55
CA LEU A 156 2.45 -3.64 -10.29
C LEU A 156 0.93 -3.75 -10.18
N MET A 157 0.42 -4.26 -9.06
CA MET A 157 -1.02 -4.50 -8.89
C MET A 157 -1.49 -4.39 -7.45
N LYS A 158 -2.80 -4.20 -7.27
CA LYS A 158 -3.44 -4.30 -5.97
C LYS A 158 -4.06 -5.69 -5.80
N ILE A 159 -3.81 -6.28 -4.63
CA ILE A 159 -4.35 -7.58 -4.23
C ILE A 159 -5.08 -7.39 -2.91
N ASP A 160 -6.23 -8.06 -2.76
CA ASP A 160 -7.01 -8.02 -1.54
C ASP A 160 -6.52 -9.02 -0.47
N SER A 161 -7.18 -9.03 0.69
CA SER A 161 -6.86 -9.92 1.81
C SER A 161 -7.14 -11.39 1.54
N PHE A 162 -7.85 -11.72 0.47
CA PHE A 162 -8.18 -13.08 0.04
C PHE A 162 -7.34 -13.51 -1.18
N HIS A 163 -6.28 -12.75 -1.50
CA HIS A 163 -5.37 -12.96 -2.62
C HIS A 163 -6.00 -12.86 -4.02
N TYR A 164 -7.10 -12.10 -4.14
CA TYR A 164 -7.64 -11.75 -5.44
C TYR A 164 -6.99 -10.48 -5.98
N ILE A 165 -6.50 -10.56 -7.21
CA ILE A 165 -6.06 -9.41 -8.00
C ILE A 165 -7.26 -8.51 -8.24
N GLN A 166 -7.14 -7.25 -7.88
CA GLN A 166 -8.15 -6.24 -8.21
C GLN A 166 -7.99 -5.85 -9.67
N LEU A 167 -8.87 -6.38 -10.53
CA LEU A 167 -8.91 -6.07 -11.95
C LEU A 167 -9.02 -4.55 -12.20
N GLY A 168 -8.43 -4.07 -13.30
CA GLY A 168 -8.26 -2.65 -13.59
C GLY A 168 -7.19 -1.92 -12.77
N THR A 169 -6.50 -2.61 -11.85
CA THR A 169 -5.39 -2.03 -11.05
C THR A 169 -4.02 -2.58 -11.41
N VAL A 170 -3.93 -3.38 -12.48
CA VAL A 170 -2.67 -4.00 -12.93
C VAL A 170 -1.98 -3.09 -13.93
N TYR A 171 -0.74 -2.73 -13.65
CA TYR A 171 0.08 -1.84 -14.47
C TYR A 171 1.33 -2.57 -14.95
N ARG A 172 1.65 -2.38 -16.23
CA ARG A 172 2.94 -2.73 -16.83
C ARG A 172 3.62 -1.42 -17.22
N GLY A 173 4.66 -1.05 -16.49
CA GLY A 173 5.18 0.32 -16.55
C GLY A 173 4.13 1.31 -16.05
N PHE A 174 3.70 2.23 -16.91
CA PHE A 174 2.61 3.18 -16.64
C PHE A 174 1.30 2.86 -17.36
N GLU A 175 1.28 1.82 -18.20
CA GLU A 175 0.09 1.41 -18.91
C GLU A 175 -0.70 0.36 -18.14
N VAL A 176 -2.03 0.51 -18.17
CA VAL A 176 -2.94 -0.46 -17.54
C VAL A 176 -3.01 -1.71 -18.43
N VAL A 177 -2.82 -2.88 -17.82
CA VAL A 177 -2.96 -4.16 -18.51
C VAL A 177 -4.45 -4.53 -18.61
N PRO A 178 -4.95 -4.92 -19.79
CA PRO A 178 -6.33 -5.36 -19.95
C PRO A 178 -6.67 -6.58 -19.06
N ASP A 179 -7.85 -6.58 -18.46
CA ASP A 179 -8.27 -7.64 -17.54
C ASP A 179 -8.26 -9.04 -18.16
N SER A 180 -8.56 -9.14 -19.46
CA SER A 180 -8.48 -10.42 -20.19
C SER A 180 -7.06 -10.98 -20.21
N GLU A 181 -6.05 -10.12 -20.41
CA GLU A 181 -4.63 -10.51 -20.41
C GLU A 181 -4.19 -10.89 -18.99
N VAL A 182 -4.64 -10.18 -17.97
CA VAL A 182 -4.37 -10.53 -16.57
C VAL A 182 -4.94 -11.90 -16.22
N ILE A 183 -6.20 -12.16 -16.57
CA ILE A 183 -6.86 -13.44 -16.30
C ILE A 183 -6.14 -14.58 -17.01
N GLU A 184 -5.67 -14.36 -18.24
CA GLU A 184 -4.86 -15.34 -18.98
C GLU A 184 -3.51 -15.61 -18.30
N MET A 185 -2.77 -14.55 -17.93
CA MET A 185 -1.46 -14.65 -17.28
C MET A 185 -1.48 -15.38 -15.92
N TYR A 186 -2.55 -15.22 -15.15
CA TYR A 186 -2.69 -15.80 -13.81
C TYR A 186 -3.64 -17.00 -13.76
N GLN A 187 -4.18 -17.44 -14.91
CA GLN A 187 -5.16 -18.53 -15.01
C GLN A 187 -6.39 -18.30 -14.09
N GLY A 188 -6.84 -17.05 -14.04
CA GLY A 188 -7.85 -16.55 -13.12
C GLY A 188 -7.42 -15.25 -12.45
N SER A 189 -8.13 -14.88 -11.38
CA SER A 189 -7.85 -13.66 -10.61
C SER A 189 -7.30 -13.94 -9.21
N HIS A 190 -7.16 -15.21 -8.81
CA HIS A 190 -6.67 -15.59 -7.49
C HIS A 190 -5.20 -16.00 -7.56
N VAL A 191 -4.35 -15.41 -6.71
CA VAL A 191 -2.92 -15.73 -6.63
C VAL A 191 -2.70 -16.73 -5.49
N PRO A 192 -2.09 -17.90 -5.76
CA PRO A 192 -1.76 -18.89 -4.74
C PRO A 192 -0.79 -18.34 -3.67
N LEU A 193 -0.93 -18.85 -2.44
CA LEU A 193 -0.09 -18.45 -1.30
C LEU A 193 1.41 -18.73 -1.53
N GLU A 194 1.72 -19.79 -2.28
CA GLU A 194 3.09 -20.20 -2.59
C GLU A 194 3.83 -19.19 -3.49
N GLN A 195 3.08 -18.35 -4.21
CA GLN A 195 3.61 -17.31 -5.09
C GLN A 195 3.75 -15.96 -4.36
N MET A 196 3.07 -15.79 -3.21
CA MET A 196 3.17 -14.59 -2.37
C MET A 196 4.50 -14.60 -1.61
N SER A 197 5.24 -13.47 -1.62
CA SER A 197 6.52 -13.39 -0.92
C SER A 197 6.43 -12.99 0.56
N ASP A 198 7.57 -13.18 1.23
CA ASP A 198 8.06 -12.58 2.48
C ASP A 198 7.35 -12.91 3.80
N PHE A 199 6.02 -13.06 3.84
CA PHE A 199 5.31 -13.35 5.10
C PHE A 199 5.00 -14.84 5.29
N TYR A 200 4.78 -15.59 4.20
CA TYR A 200 4.26 -16.97 4.24
C TYR A 200 5.26 -18.07 3.87
N GLY A 201 6.50 -17.72 3.52
CA GLY A 201 7.58 -18.68 3.20
C GLY A 201 8.38 -18.27 1.96
N LYS A 202 9.53 -18.93 1.74
CA LYS A 202 10.30 -18.77 0.50
C LYS A 202 9.51 -19.41 -0.64
N SER A 203 9.22 -18.66 -1.71
CA SER A 203 8.63 -19.21 -2.93
C SER A 203 9.50 -20.37 -3.43
N SER A 204 8.96 -21.59 -3.44
CA SER A 204 9.67 -22.79 -3.88
C SER A 204 9.97 -22.80 -5.38
N GLU A 205 9.26 -21.97 -6.16
CA GLU A 205 9.24 -22.01 -7.62
C GLU A 205 9.81 -20.75 -8.29
N GLY A 206 10.60 -19.95 -7.57
CA GLY A 206 11.24 -18.75 -8.13
C GLY A 206 10.31 -17.56 -8.35
N ASN A 207 8.99 -17.77 -8.51
CA ASN A 207 7.99 -16.71 -8.63
C ASN A 207 7.91 -15.88 -7.34
N THR A 208 8.41 -14.64 -7.39
CA THR A 208 8.41 -13.74 -6.23
C THR A 208 7.42 -12.59 -6.47
N LEU A 209 6.23 -12.68 -5.89
CA LEU A 209 5.30 -11.56 -5.82
C LEU A 209 5.60 -10.73 -4.56
N LYS A 210 6.23 -9.57 -4.75
CA LYS A 210 6.71 -8.71 -3.65
C LYS A 210 5.63 -7.76 -3.17
N GLN A 211 5.27 -7.81 -1.90
CA GLN A 211 4.44 -6.77 -1.28
C GLN A 211 5.29 -5.60 -0.76
N PHE A 212 4.89 -4.38 -1.11
CA PHE A 212 5.54 -3.13 -0.75
C PHE A 212 4.83 -2.43 0.41
N MET A 213 5.17 -2.86 1.63
CA MET A 213 4.54 -2.42 2.87
C MET A 213 5.21 -1.22 3.52
N ASP A 214 6.35 -0.75 3.05
CA ASP A 214 7.07 0.38 3.65
C ASP A 214 6.78 1.68 2.88
N ILE A 215 6.69 2.81 3.55
CA ILE A 215 6.56 4.12 2.89
C ILE A 215 7.81 4.45 2.06
N PHE A 216 8.99 3.98 2.47
CA PHE A 216 10.23 4.11 1.69
C PHE A 216 10.22 3.33 0.37
N SER A 217 9.24 2.44 0.17
CA SER A 217 9.10 1.68 -1.07
C SER A 217 8.28 2.38 -2.17
N LEU A 218 7.66 3.54 -1.88
CA LEU A 218 6.92 4.29 -2.90
C LEU A 218 7.81 4.77 -4.06
N PRO A 219 9.02 5.32 -3.82
CA PRO A 219 10.00 5.61 -4.87
C PRO A 219 10.42 4.37 -5.65
N GLU A 220 10.63 3.24 -4.97
CA GLU A 220 11.06 1.97 -5.59
C GLU A 220 10.01 1.45 -6.58
N MET A 221 8.74 1.39 -6.18
CA MET A 221 7.64 0.99 -7.07
C MET A 221 7.53 1.91 -8.29
N THR A 222 7.66 3.21 -8.08
CA THR A 222 7.58 4.21 -9.16
C THR A 222 8.76 4.03 -10.12
N LEU A 223 9.97 3.81 -9.60
CA LEU A 223 11.18 3.62 -10.41
C LEU A 223 11.13 2.31 -11.21
N LEU A 224 10.63 1.22 -10.63
CA LEU A 224 10.37 -0.03 -11.35
C LEU A 224 9.44 0.22 -12.55
N SER A 225 8.34 0.95 -12.34
CA SER A 225 7.41 1.33 -13.40
C SER A 225 8.04 2.26 -14.45
N CYS A 226 8.82 3.26 -14.05
CA CYS A 226 9.50 4.17 -14.99
C CYS A 226 10.44 3.43 -15.94
N VAL A 227 11.29 2.57 -15.39
CA VAL A 227 12.30 1.88 -16.19
C VAL A 227 11.66 0.84 -17.10
N ASN A 228 10.65 0.11 -16.59
CA ASN A 228 9.86 -0.82 -17.39
C ASN A 228 9.15 -0.09 -18.55
N ASP A 229 8.46 1.02 -18.27
CA ASP A 229 7.78 1.85 -19.28
C ASP A 229 8.75 2.36 -20.35
N TYR A 230 9.94 2.81 -19.95
CA TYR A 230 10.98 3.24 -20.90
C TYR A 230 11.44 2.09 -21.81
N PHE A 231 11.70 0.91 -21.26
CA PHE A 231 12.11 -0.24 -22.06
C PHE A 231 11.04 -0.67 -23.05
N LEU A 232 9.77 -0.69 -22.63
CA LEU A 232 8.65 -1.00 -23.52
C LEU A 232 8.50 0.01 -24.66
N LYS A 233 8.55 1.32 -24.35
CA LYS A 233 8.40 2.39 -25.36
C LYS A 233 9.54 2.42 -26.37
N ASN A 234 10.75 2.02 -25.96
CA ASN A 234 11.92 2.00 -26.83
C ASN A 234 12.22 0.61 -27.41
N ASN A 235 11.35 -0.38 -27.16
CA ASN A 235 11.50 -1.75 -27.63
C ASN A 235 12.87 -2.35 -27.26
N ILE A 236 13.26 -2.17 -26.00
CA ILE A 236 14.49 -2.72 -25.42
C ILE A 236 14.13 -4.04 -24.73
N ASP A 237 14.74 -5.12 -25.17
CA ASP A 237 14.59 -6.43 -24.52
C ASP A 237 15.31 -6.42 -23.16
N TYR A 238 14.64 -6.90 -22.13
CA TYR A 238 15.20 -6.99 -20.77
C TYR A 238 14.59 -8.17 -20.01
N GLU A 239 15.27 -8.60 -18.96
CA GLU A 239 14.80 -9.63 -18.04
C GLU A 239 14.22 -8.98 -16.77
N PRO A 240 12.91 -9.13 -16.47
CA PRO A 240 12.25 -8.52 -15.31
C PRO A 240 12.94 -8.75 -13.97
N VAL A 241 13.48 -9.95 -13.76
CA VAL A 241 14.16 -10.31 -12.51
C VAL A 241 15.43 -9.47 -12.30
N HIS A 242 16.17 -9.20 -13.38
CA HIS A 242 17.39 -8.38 -13.31
C HIS A 242 17.07 -6.90 -13.14
N LEU A 243 16.05 -6.39 -13.84
CA LEU A 243 15.54 -5.04 -13.63
C LEU A 243 15.16 -4.81 -12.17
N TYR A 244 14.38 -5.72 -11.58
CA TYR A 244 13.97 -5.63 -10.19
C TYR A 244 15.18 -5.62 -9.24
N LYS A 245 16.17 -6.49 -9.49
CA LYS A 245 17.38 -6.56 -8.69
C LYS A 245 18.17 -5.25 -8.74
N ASP A 246 18.40 -4.70 -9.93
CA ASP A 246 19.16 -3.46 -10.09
C ASP A 246 18.48 -2.28 -9.40
N VAL A 247 17.16 -2.12 -9.58
CA VAL A 247 16.39 -1.06 -8.93
C VAL A 247 16.42 -1.21 -7.41
N LYS A 248 16.26 -2.43 -6.90
CA LYS A 248 16.33 -2.71 -5.46
C LYS A 248 17.72 -2.42 -4.89
N ASP A 249 18.78 -2.78 -5.60
CA ASP A 249 20.16 -2.50 -5.19
C ASP A 249 20.44 -0.99 -5.21
N ALA A 250 19.96 -0.25 -6.21
CA ALA A 250 20.07 1.21 -6.26
C ALA A 250 19.34 1.89 -5.09
N ILE A 251 18.11 1.48 -4.78
CA ILE A 251 17.35 2.00 -3.63
C ILE A 251 18.04 1.65 -2.31
N ARG A 252 18.56 0.43 -2.16
CA ARG A 252 19.35 0.03 -0.98
C ARG A 252 20.56 0.95 -0.82
N ASP A 253 21.27 1.24 -1.89
CA ASP A 253 22.48 2.05 -1.85
C ASP A 253 22.21 3.50 -1.43
N VAL A 254 21.04 4.07 -1.79
CA VAL A 254 20.61 5.39 -1.28
C VAL A 254 20.55 5.42 0.25
N HIS A 255 20.04 4.35 0.87
CA HIS A 255 19.89 4.23 2.32
C HIS A 255 21.22 3.84 3.00
N VAL A 256 21.91 2.82 2.48
CA VAL A 256 23.12 2.25 3.12
C VAL A 256 24.35 3.13 2.95
N LYS A 257 24.53 3.79 1.80
CA LYS A 257 25.64 4.74 1.60
C LYS A 257 25.40 6.07 2.34
N GLY A 258 24.27 6.21 3.05
CA GLY A 258 23.90 7.38 3.83
C GLY A 258 23.61 8.63 3.01
N LEU A 259 23.33 8.47 1.70
CA LEU A 259 23.05 9.60 0.80
C LEU A 259 21.79 10.33 1.22
N MET A 260 20.76 9.58 1.60
CA MET A 260 19.52 10.12 2.15
C MET A 260 19.78 10.96 3.39
N TYR A 261 20.44 10.38 4.40
CA TYR A 261 20.69 11.07 5.68
C TYR A 261 21.55 12.33 5.52
N ARG A 262 22.58 12.30 4.68
CA ARG A 262 23.42 13.48 4.41
C ARG A 262 22.64 14.62 3.75
N ALA A 263 21.75 14.29 2.82
CA ALA A 263 20.93 15.29 2.15
C ALA A 263 19.93 15.93 3.14
N VAL A 264 19.32 15.09 3.98
CA VAL A 264 18.43 15.55 5.05
C VAL A 264 19.18 16.43 6.07
N GLU A 265 20.34 15.99 6.56
CA GLU A 265 21.19 16.75 7.50
C GLU A 265 21.61 18.11 6.93
N ALA A 266 21.91 18.18 5.63
CA ALA A 266 22.29 19.43 4.96
C ALA A 266 21.12 20.42 4.79
N ASP A 267 19.88 19.97 4.99
CA ASP A 267 18.67 20.78 4.88
C ASP A 267 18.11 21.20 6.25
N ILE A 268 18.45 20.47 7.32
CA ILE A 268 18.07 20.80 8.70
C ILE A 268 18.59 22.21 9.07
N GLY A 269 17.66 23.13 9.36
CA GLY A 269 17.97 24.46 9.91
C GLY A 269 18.09 25.61 8.90
N LYS A 270 17.76 25.43 7.62
CA LYS A 270 17.68 26.55 6.66
C LYS A 270 16.38 27.34 6.85
N GLU A 271 16.40 28.40 7.64
CA GLU A 271 15.28 29.35 7.72
C GLU A 271 15.09 30.07 6.37
N GLY A 272 13.93 29.93 5.74
CA GLY A 272 13.50 30.79 4.63
C GLY A 272 13.22 30.15 3.27
N VAL A 273 13.30 28.81 3.13
CA VAL A 273 12.79 28.10 1.94
C VAL A 273 11.70 27.13 2.41
N THR A 274 10.49 27.28 1.88
CA THR A 274 9.23 26.66 2.32
C THR A 274 9.15 25.13 2.22
N HIS A 275 10.24 24.40 1.99
CA HIS A 275 10.25 22.95 1.75
C HIS A 275 11.35 22.32 2.59
N TYR A 276 11.03 22.00 3.84
CA TYR A 276 11.92 21.20 4.68
C TYR A 276 11.74 19.74 4.31
N MET A 277 12.84 18.98 4.25
CA MET A 277 12.77 17.52 4.13
C MET A 277 12.29 16.81 5.41
N ILE A 278 12.16 17.54 6.52
CA ILE A 278 11.62 17.10 7.83
C ILE A 278 10.54 18.09 8.29
#